data_AF-A0A5D3DEZ4-F1
#
_entry.id   AF-A0A5D3DEZ4-F1
#
_cell.length_a   1.000
_cell.length_b   1.000
_cell.length_c   1.000
_cell.angle_alpha   90.00
_cell.angle_beta   90.00
_cell.angle_gamma   90.00
#
_symmetry.space_group_name_H-M   'P 1'
#
loop_
_entity.id
_entity.type
_entity.pdbx_description
1 polymer ?
#
loop_
_entity_poly.entity_id
_entity_poly.type
_entity_poly.pdbx_seq_one_letter_code
_entity_poly.pdbx_strand_id
1 'polypeptide(L)'
;MEYLDMYLIHIPLKTKSEVRGRAIGKDEISEMDVKGVWEMMENCKSLGLTKAIGVEMSASWHQKKLREFCKEKGIHVTAYSPLGAAGTSWGHNKIVESQLLSQIAHTKGKTTAQVALRWVYEQEVSMVTKSFNKERMRQNIDIFDWSLNEDELAKINQLPQHRAIVFANIFGPHVLVLDLDTQLNDPHL
;
A
#
# COMPACT_ATOMS: atom_id res chain seq x y z
N MET A 1 20.46 -17.58 -3.48
CA MET A 1 20.47 -16.10 -3.45
C MET A 1 21.60 -15.69 -2.55
N GLU A 2 22.52 -14.86 -3.04
CA GLU A 2 23.70 -14.38 -2.29
C GLU A 2 23.53 -12.94 -1.79
N TYR A 3 22.55 -12.21 -2.31
CA TYR A 3 22.19 -10.86 -1.88
C TYR A 3 20.70 -10.58 -2.09
N LEU A 4 20.21 -9.52 -1.45
CA LEU A 4 18.87 -8.95 -1.66
C LEU A 4 19.03 -7.48 -2.08
N ASP A 5 18.38 -7.06 -3.17
CA ASP A 5 18.38 -5.67 -3.62
C ASP A 5 17.66 -4.72 -2.62
N MET A 6 16.66 -5.25 -1.91
CA MET A 6 15.87 -4.51 -0.93
C MET A 6 15.38 -5.43 0.19
N TYR A 7 15.55 -4.99 1.44
CA TYR A 7 14.97 -5.61 2.63
C TYR A 7 14.02 -4.62 3.30
N LEU A 8 12.78 -5.05 3.55
CA LEU A 8 11.75 -4.22 4.18
C LEU A 8 11.33 -4.85 5.50
N ILE A 9 11.20 -4.03 6.54
CA ILE A 9 10.47 -4.40 7.75
C ILE A 9 8.98 -4.39 7.38
N HIS A 10 8.37 -5.57 7.34
CA HIS A 10 7.03 -5.75 6.76
C HIS A 10 5.93 -5.10 7.62
N ILE A 11 5.98 -5.28 8.94
CA ILE A 11 4.99 -4.77 9.88
C ILE A 11 5.74 -4.38 11.14
N PRO A 12 5.48 -3.18 11.71
CA PRO A 12 6.06 -2.77 12.97
C PRO A 12 5.26 -3.43 14.11
N LEU A 13 5.32 -4.75 14.18
CA LEU A 13 4.74 -5.56 15.25
C LEU A 13 5.81 -6.50 15.77
N LYS A 14 5.91 -6.58 17.10
CA LYS A 14 6.77 -7.55 17.77
C LYS A 14 5.93 -8.73 18.25
N THR A 15 6.25 -9.91 17.76
CA THR A 15 5.65 -11.17 18.20
C THR A 15 6.65 -11.97 19.06
N LYS A 16 6.16 -12.70 20.06
CA LYS A 16 6.98 -13.53 20.96
C LYS A 16 7.43 -14.84 20.31
N SER A 17 6.76 -15.26 19.23
CA SER A 17 7.01 -16.49 18.48
C SER A 17 6.85 -16.25 16.98
N GLU A 18 7.34 -17.17 16.16
CA GLU A 18 7.11 -17.14 14.71
C GLU A 18 5.63 -17.43 14.42
N VAL A 19 4.95 -16.52 13.70
CA VAL A 19 3.49 -16.58 13.51
C VAL A 19 3.08 -16.92 12.07
N ARG A 20 3.91 -17.67 11.35
CA ARG A 20 3.64 -17.96 9.95
C ARG A 20 2.44 -18.90 9.81
N GLY A 21 1.34 -18.41 9.21
CA GLY A 21 0.21 -19.23 8.78
C GLY A 21 -0.81 -19.62 9.87
N ARG A 22 -0.80 -18.96 11.04
CA ARG A 22 -1.80 -19.14 12.10
C ARG A 22 -2.23 -17.81 12.71
N ALA A 23 -3.40 -17.78 13.33
CA ALA A 23 -3.83 -16.64 14.13
C ALA A 23 -2.84 -16.42 15.30
N ILE A 24 -2.46 -15.17 15.54
CA ILE A 24 -1.59 -14.81 16.68
C ILE A 24 -2.40 -15.00 17.97
N GLY A 25 -1.90 -15.81 18.90
CA GLY A 25 -2.52 -15.94 20.23
C GLY A 25 -2.41 -14.64 21.02
N LYS A 26 -3.40 -14.34 21.87
CA LYS A 26 -3.51 -13.08 22.63
C LYS A 26 -2.24 -12.72 23.41
N ASP A 27 -1.54 -13.73 23.94
CA ASP A 27 -0.33 -13.54 24.75
C ASP A 27 0.96 -13.43 23.92
N GLU A 28 0.88 -13.56 22.60
CA GLU A 28 2.03 -13.61 21.69
C GLU A 28 2.38 -12.26 21.06
N ILE A 29 1.53 -11.23 21.19
CA ILE A 29 1.84 -9.85 20.81
C ILE A 29 2.40 -9.14 22.04
N SER A 30 3.59 -8.54 21.91
CA SER A 30 4.14 -7.67 22.95
C SER A 30 3.95 -6.21 22.58
N GLU A 31 3.77 -5.35 23.58
CA GLU A 31 3.88 -3.91 23.39
C GLU A 31 5.19 -3.55 22.69
N MET A 32 5.08 -2.64 21.72
CA MET A 32 6.22 -2.16 20.96
C MET A 32 6.58 -0.77 21.44
N ASP A 33 7.88 -0.52 21.58
CA ASP A 33 8.42 0.83 21.75
C ASP A 33 8.31 1.60 20.41
N VAL A 34 7.12 2.08 20.10
CA VAL A 34 6.82 2.82 18.85
C VAL A 34 7.75 4.03 18.72
N LYS A 35 8.02 4.73 19.83
CA LYS A 35 8.90 5.90 19.87
C LYS A 35 10.33 5.53 19.53
N GLY A 36 10.89 4.52 20.19
CA GLY A 36 12.24 4.04 19.91
C GLY A 36 12.37 3.52 18.48
N VAL A 37 11.39 2.76 17.98
CA VAL A 37 11.38 2.32 16.57
C VAL A 37 11.43 3.51 15.62
N TRP A 38 10.62 4.55 15.87
CA TRP A 38 10.60 5.76 15.06
C TRP A 38 11.94 6.50 15.08
N GLU A 39 12.51 6.74 16.26
CA GLU A 39 13.83 7.38 16.43
C GLU A 39 14.93 6.61 15.68
N MET A 40 14.90 5.28 15.74
CA MET A 40 15.83 4.43 14.99
C MET A 40 15.61 4.52 13.48
N MET A 41 14.37 4.63 13.00
CA MET A 41 14.08 4.82 11.58
C MET A 41 14.58 6.18 11.07
N GLU A 42 14.42 7.24 11.87
CA GLU A 42 14.99 8.57 11.58
C GLU A 42 16.52 8.53 11.55
N ASN A 43 17.14 7.81 12.49
CA ASN A 43 18.59 7.63 12.49
C ASN A 43 19.09 6.79 11.29
N CYS A 44 18.41 5.72 10.93
CA CYS A 44 18.70 4.97 9.70
C CYS A 44 18.60 5.88 8.47
N LYS A 45 17.67 6.84 8.46
CA LYS A 45 17.58 7.81 7.38
C LYS A 45 18.75 8.81 7.40
N SER A 46 19.11 9.36 8.56
CA SER A 46 20.23 10.31 8.67
C SER A 46 21.57 9.68 8.27
N LEU A 47 21.75 8.39 8.54
CA LEU A 47 22.90 7.58 8.14
C LEU A 47 22.87 7.15 6.66
N GLY A 48 21.82 7.48 5.90
CA GLY A 48 21.68 7.10 4.50
C GLY A 48 21.36 5.61 4.25
N LEU A 49 20.96 4.88 5.30
CA LEU A 49 20.59 3.46 5.24
C LEU A 49 19.16 3.26 4.71
N THR A 50 18.28 4.24 4.91
CA THR A 50 16.90 4.20 4.42
C THR A 50 16.78 4.87 3.04
N LYS A 51 16.61 4.05 2.00
CA LYS A 51 16.43 4.50 0.60
C LYS A 51 14.98 4.43 0.11
N ALA A 52 14.18 3.52 0.65
CA ALA A 52 12.81 3.30 0.22
C ALA A 52 11.92 2.82 1.38
N ILE A 53 10.61 3.01 1.23
CA ILE A 53 9.57 2.48 2.12
C ILE A 53 8.47 1.80 1.32
N GLY A 54 7.96 0.67 1.83
CA GLY A 54 6.79 0.00 1.29
C GLY A 54 5.54 0.38 2.08
N VAL A 55 4.53 0.95 1.42
CA VAL A 55 3.26 1.35 2.07
C VAL A 55 2.06 0.96 1.24
N GLU A 56 0.92 0.80 1.91
CA GLU A 56 -0.35 0.63 1.23
C GLU A 56 -0.67 1.90 0.46
N MET A 57 -0.94 1.78 -0.84
CA MET A 57 -1.31 2.92 -1.66
C MET A 57 -2.09 2.45 -2.89
N SER A 58 -3.17 3.15 -3.23
CA SER A 58 -4.03 2.87 -4.38
C SER A 58 -4.73 4.14 -4.87
N ALA A 59 -5.48 4.05 -5.96
CA ALA A 59 -6.32 5.17 -6.45
C ALA A 59 -7.41 5.62 -5.46
N SER A 60 -7.71 4.84 -4.41
CA SER A 60 -8.58 5.24 -3.29
C SER A 60 -7.83 5.37 -1.97
N TRP A 61 -6.50 5.34 -1.96
CA TRP A 61 -5.70 5.55 -0.74
C TRP A 61 -4.38 6.19 -1.13
N HIS A 62 -4.35 7.52 -1.21
CA HIS A 62 -3.33 8.24 -1.97
C HIS A 62 -2.02 8.47 -1.24
N GLN A 63 -2.03 8.34 0.10
CA GLN A 63 -0.86 8.60 0.96
C GLN A 63 -0.20 9.96 0.70
N LYS A 64 -0.98 11.01 0.36
CA LYS A 64 -0.44 12.28 -0.16
C LYS A 64 0.58 12.92 0.79
N LYS A 65 0.23 13.11 2.07
CA LYS A 65 1.14 13.69 3.08
C LYS A 65 2.44 12.88 3.19
N LEU A 66 2.33 11.56 3.28
CA LEU A 66 3.48 10.67 3.39
C LEU A 66 4.38 10.75 2.14
N ARG A 67 3.79 10.78 0.94
CA ARG A 67 4.55 10.90 -0.31
C ARG A 67 5.32 12.22 -0.38
N GLU A 68 4.69 13.32 0.01
CA GLU A 68 5.34 14.63 0.05
C GLU A 68 6.51 14.64 1.04
N PHE A 69 6.32 14.09 2.25
CA PHE A 69 7.38 13.91 3.23
C PHE A 69 8.52 13.04 2.70
N CYS A 70 8.21 11.87 2.13
CA CYS A 70 9.21 10.97 1.58
C CYS A 70 9.99 11.62 0.43
N LYS A 71 9.32 12.36 -0.45
CA LYS A 71 9.96 13.12 -1.53
C LYS A 71 10.94 14.16 -0.99
N GLU A 72 10.54 14.95 0.01
CA GLU A 72 11.43 15.93 0.66
C GLU A 72 12.66 15.26 1.30
N LYS A 73 12.47 14.08 1.89
CA LYS A 73 13.58 13.32 2.49
C LYS A 73 14.37 12.47 1.49
N GLY A 74 14.02 12.44 0.21
CA GLY A 74 14.66 11.53 -0.76
C GLY A 74 14.51 10.06 -0.36
N ILE A 75 13.31 9.67 0.07
CA ILE A 75 12.92 8.28 0.34
C ILE A 75 11.97 7.87 -0.78
N HIS A 76 12.30 6.79 -1.50
CA HIS A 76 11.43 6.27 -2.56
C HIS A 76 10.22 5.53 -1.98
N VAL A 77 9.03 5.77 -2.51
CA VAL A 77 7.82 5.06 -2.08
C VAL A 77 7.56 3.88 -3.02
N THR A 78 7.24 2.73 -2.43
CA THR A 78 6.75 1.55 -3.15
C THR A 78 5.34 1.20 -2.65
N ALA A 79 4.35 1.30 -3.54
CA ALA A 79 2.97 0.97 -3.27
C ALA A 79 2.75 -0.56 -3.22
N TYR A 80 2.26 -1.07 -2.11
CA TYR A 80 1.66 -2.41 -2.05
C TYR A 80 0.13 -2.33 -2.08
N SER A 81 -0.51 -3.44 -2.47
CA SER A 81 -1.96 -3.55 -2.64
C SER A 81 -2.60 -2.44 -3.51
N PRO A 82 -2.01 -2.06 -4.67
CA PRO A 82 -2.56 -0.98 -5.49
C PRO A 82 -3.94 -1.26 -6.08
N LEU A 83 -4.39 -2.52 -6.04
CA LEU A 83 -5.73 -2.97 -6.45
C LEU A 83 -6.62 -3.37 -5.26
N GLY A 84 -6.29 -2.93 -4.03
CA GLY A 84 -7.09 -3.19 -2.83
C GLY A 84 -7.07 -4.64 -2.35
N ALA A 85 -6.06 -5.43 -2.75
CA ALA A 85 -6.01 -6.87 -2.49
C ALA A 85 -7.29 -7.62 -2.94
N ALA A 86 -7.86 -7.20 -4.08
CA ALA A 86 -9.07 -7.78 -4.67
C ALA A 86 -9.00 -9.32 -4.78
N GLY A 87 -10.10 -9.97 -4.42
CA GLY A 87 -10.22 -11.44 -4.44
C GLY A 87 -9.56 -12.17 -3.26
N THR A 88 -9.09 -11.46 -2.22
CA THR A 88 -8.61 -12.05 -0.96
C THR A 88 -9.61 -11.82 0.17
N SER A 89 -9.56 -12.62 1.24
CA SER A 89 -10.48 -12.49 2.39
C SER A 89 -10.19 -11.26 3.27
N TRP A 90 -9.02 -10.64 3.13
CA TRP A 90 -8.58 -9.49 3.92
C TRP A 90 -8.54 -8.17 3.12
N GLY A 91 -8.92 -8.20 1.83
CA GLY A 91 -8.96 -7.05 0.94
C GLY A 91 -10.38 -6.67 0.52
N HIS A 92 -10.49 -5.81 -0.50
CA HIS A 92 -11.76 -5.40 -1.08
C HIS A 92 -11.68 -5.19 -2.59
N ASN A 93 -12.82 -5.21 -3.26
CA ASN A 93 -12.89 -4.99 -4.72
C ASN A 93 -13.17 -3.53 -5.12
N LYS A 94 -13.27 -2.59 -4.18
CA LYS A 94 -13.67 -1.19 -4.44
C LYS A 94 -12.87 -0.48 -5.55
N ILE A 95 -11.60 -0.84 -5.74
CA ILE A 95 -10.77 -0.31 -6.82
C ILE A 95 -11.17 -0.90 -8.17
N VAL A 96 -11.19 -2.23 -8.28
CA VAL A 96 -11.45 -2.93 -9.55
C VAL A 96 -12.91 -2.82 -10.00
N GLU A 97 -13.83 -2.58 -9.07
CA GLU A 97 -15.27 -2.36 -9.32
C GLU A 97 -15.65 -0.86 -9.30
N SER A 98 -14.67 0.06 -9.22
CA SER A 98 -14.95 1.50 -9.22
C SER A 98 -15.61 1.95 -10.52
N GLN A 99 -16.80 2.54 -10.42
CA GLN A 99 -17.53 3.08 -11.57
C GLN A 99 -16.74 4.17 -12.30
N LEU A 100 -16.10 5.08 -11.54
CA LEU A 100 -15.29 6.15 -12.12
C LEU A 100 -14.10 5.58 -12.91
N LEU A 101 -13.35 4.65 -12.30
CA LEU A 101 -12.19 4.06 -12.97
C LEU A 101 -12.61 3.23 -14.19
N SER A 102 -13.76 2.57 -14.12
CA SER A 102 -14.35 1.82 -15.24
C SER A 102 -14.74 2.73 -16.41
N GLN A 103 -15.31 3.92 -16.15
CA GLN A 103 -15.62 4.90 -17.19
C GLN A 103 -14.36 5.41 -17.90
N ILE A 104 -13.30 5.70 -17.14
CA ILE A 104 -12.00 6.09 -17.71
C ILE A 104 -11.42 4.93 -18.52
N ALA A 105 -11.48 3.71 -17.98
CA ALA A 105 -10.98 2.50 -18.62
C ALA A 105 -11.66 2.25 -19.98
N HIS A 106 -12.99 2.37 -20.03
CA HIS A 106 -13.76 2.25 -21.27
C HIS A 106 -13.33 3.27 -22.32
N THR A 107 -13.17 4.55 -21.91
CA THR A 107 -12.75 5.63 -22.82
C THR A 107 -11.35 5.39 -23.41
N LYS A 108 -10.47 4.77 -22.63
CA LYS A 108 -9.09 4.46 -23.06
C LYS A 108 -8.92 3.10 -23.73
N GLY A 109 -9.95 2.26 -23.78
CA GLY A 109 -9.84 0.87 -24.22
C GLY A 109 -8.91 0.03 -23.32
N LYS A 110 -8.89 0.34 -22.02
CA LYS A 110 -8.07 -0.36 -21.00
C LYS A 110 -8.98 -0.99 -19.95
N THR A 111 -8.40 -1.70 -18.98
CA THR A 111 -9.12 -2.27 -17.83
C THR A 111 -9.12 -1.33 -16.63
N THR A 112 -10.07 -1.49 -15.71
CA THR A 112 -10.10 -0.74 -14.43
C THR A 112 -8.80 -0.91 -13.65
N ALA A 113 -8.23 -2.11 -13.65
CA ALA A 113 -6.95 -2.39 -13.01
C ALA A 113 -5.81 -1.59 -13.67
N GLN A 114 -5.74 -1.54 -15.00
CA GLN A 114 -4.75 -0.74 -15.71
C GLN A 114 -4.87 0.76 -15.39
N VAL A 115 -6.08 1.31 -15.29
CA VAL A 115 -6.29 2.71 -14.87
C VAL A 115 -5.80 2.95 -13.44
N ALA A 116 -6.13 2.06 -12.51
CA ALA A 116 -5.65 2.17 -11.12
C ALA A 116 -4.12 2.11 -11.04
N LEU A 117 -3.49 1.17 -11.75
CA LEU A 117 -2.03 1.02 -11.78
C LEU A 117 -1.36 2.20 -12.48
N ARG A 118 -1.92 2.68 -13.60
CA ARG A 118 -1.43 3.88 -14.28
C ARG A 118 -1.46 5.07 -13.33
N TRP A 119 -2.55 5.29 -12.60
CA TRP A 119 -2.62 6.37 -11.61
C TRP A 119 -1.51 6.28 -10.57
N VAL A 120 -1.22 5.08 -10.04
CA VAL A 120 -0.10 4.87 -9.10
C VAL A 120 1.24 5.21 -9.76
N TYR A 121 1.44 4.85 -11.02
CA TYR A 121 2.66 5.21 -11.77
C TYR A 121 2.81 6.74 -11.93
N GLU A 122 1.73 7.46 -12.25
CA GLU A 122 1.74 8.94 -12.35
C GLU A 122 2.11 9.63 -11.03
N GLN A 123 2.09 8.91 -9.91
CA GLN A 123 2.48 9.44 -8.60
C GLN A 123 3.99 9.40 -8.32
N GLU A 124 4.80 9.01 -9.31
CA GLU A 124 6.27 8.87 -9.20
C GLU A 124 6.71 7.83 -8.15
N VAL A 125 5.92 6.77 -7.95
CA VAL A 125 6.20 5.68 -7.01
C VAL A 125 6.37 4.35 -7.73
N SER A 126 7.11 3.41 -7.14
CA SER A 126 7.08 2.01 -7.59
C SER A 126 5.82 1.31 -7.08
N MET A 127 5.45 0.18 -7.67
CA MET A 127 4.31 -0.60 -7.21
C MET A 127 4.57 -2.10 -7.30
N VAL A 128 3.97 -2.86 -6.38
CA VAL A 128 4.00 -4.32 -6.40
C VAL A 128 2.58 -4.82 -6.62
N THR A 129 2.37 -5.49 -7.75
CA THR A 129 1.08 -6.13 -8.09
C THR A 129 1.24 -7.65 -8.08
N LYS A 130 0.26 -8.36 -7.54
CA LYS A 130 0.25 -9.82 -7.51
C LYS A 130 -0.80 -10.35 -8.48
N SER A 131 -0.43 -11.32 -9.31
CA SER A 131 -1.37 -12.13 -10.08
C SER A 131 -0.78 -13.51 -10.33
N PHE A 132 -1.62 -14.54 -10.32
CA PHE A 132 -1.29 -15.88 -10.82
C PHE A 132 -1.87 -16.15 -12.22
N ASN A 133 -2.64 -15.20 -12.76
CA ASN A 133 -3.19 -15.28 -14.10
C ASN A 133 -2.26 -14.55 -15.08
N LYS A 134 -1.77 -15.27 -16.09
CA LYS A 134 -0.82 -14.77 -17.09
C LYS A 134 -1.35 -13.58 -17.87
N GLU A 135 -2.64 -13.57 -18.20
CA GLU A 135 -3.24 -12.48 -18.95
C GLU A 135 -3.31 -11.19 -18.13
N ARG A 136 -3.73 -11.29 -16.86
CA ARG A 136 -3.67 -10.15 -15.94
C ARG A 136 -2.25 -9.64 -15.72
N MET A 137 -1.24 -10.53 -15.69
CA MET A 137 0.17 -10.10 -15.59
C MET A 137 0.60 -9.27 -16.81
N ARG A 138 0.18 -9.67 -18.02
CA ARG A 138 0.43 -8.88 -19.24
C ARG A 138 -0.30 -7.55 -19.22
N GLN A 139 -1.56 -7.52 -18.79
CA GLN A 139 -2.32 -6.28 -18.65
C GLN A 139 -1.71 -5.34 -17.61
N ASN A 140 -1.22 -5.87 -16.48
CA ASN A 140 -0.63 -5.05 -15.42
C ASN A 140 0.67 -4.34 -15.85
N ILE A 141 1.43 -4.90 -16.80
CA ILE A 141 2.63 -4.26 -17.35
C ILE A 141 2.32 -3.32 -18.53
N ASP A 142 1.16 -3.50 -19.18
CA ASP A 142 0.67 -2.68 -20.30
C ASP A 142 0.05 -1.35 -19.85
N ILE A 143 0.83 -0.54 -19.14
CA ILE A 143 0.42 0.75 -18.57
C ILE A 143 1.35 1.92 -18.92
N PHE A 144 2.42 1.68 -19.67
CA PHE A 144 3.49 2.67 -19.88
C PHE A 144 3.37 3.44 -21.21
N ASP A 145 2.63 2.90 -22.17
CA ASP A 145 2.44 3.42 -23.54
C ASP A 145 1.30 4.46 -23.66
N TRP A 146 0.66 4.81 -22.54
CA TRP A 146 -0.42 5.80 -22.47
C TRP A 146 -0.43 6.49 -21.11
N SER A 147 -1.15 7.61 -20.99
CA SER A 147 -1.25 8.41 -19.76
C SER A 147 -2.68 8.78 -19.39
N LEU A 148 -2.86 9.17 -18.13
CA LEU A 148 -4.07 9.85 -17.66
C LEU A 148 -3.93 11.34 -17.96
N ASN A 149 -4.99 11.98 -18.44
CA ASN A 149 -5.02 13.43 -18.61
C ASN A 149 -5.36 14.14 -17.29
N GLU A 150 -5.23 15.46 -17.28
CA GLU A 150 -5.44 16.29 -16.08
C GLU A 150 -6.85 16.12 -15.49
N ASP A 151 -7.88 16.07 -16.33
CA ASP A 151 -9.27 15.90 -15.88
C ASP A 151 -9.50 14.53 -15.24
N GLU A 152 -8.93 13.47 -15.81
CA GLU A 152 -9.00 12.11 -15.28
C GLU A 152 -8.27 12.02 -13.94
N LEU A 153 -7.07 12.59 -13.85
CA LEU A 153 -6.31 12.68 -12.59
C LEU A 153 -7.10 13.45 -11.53
N ALA A 154 -7.68 14.60 -11.89
CA ALA A 154 -8.48 15.42 -10.99
C ALA A 154 -9.71 14.66 -10.46
N LYS A 155 -10.39 13.89 -11.32
CA LYS A 155 -11.52 13.03 -10.91
C LYS A 155 -11.07 11.92 -9.96
N ILE A 156 -9.96 11.23 -10.26
CA ILE A 156 -9.43 10.17 -9.39
C ILE A 156 -9.02 10.73 -8.03
N ASN A 157 -8.47 11.95 -7.99
CA ASN A 157 -8.08 12.63 -6.76
C ASN A 157 -9.27 12.94 -5.83
N GLN A 158 -10.50 12.91 -6.34
CA GLN A 158 -11.73 13.10 -5.57
C GLN A 158 -12.33 11.78 -5.05
N LEU A 159 -11.72 10.62 -5.37
CA LEU A 159 -12.22 9.35 -4.85
C LEU A 159 -12.16 9.33 -3.31
N PRO A 160 -13.22 8.83 -2.65
CA PRO A 160 -13.21 8.62 -1.20
C PRO A 160 -11.99 7.79 -0.76
N GLN A 161 -11.30 8.28 0.27
CA GLN A 161 -10.11 7.62 0.80
C GLN A 161 -10.52 6.41 1.64
N HIS A 162 -10.11 5.23 1.20
CA HIS A 162 -10.37 3.94 1.80
C HIS A 162 -9.11 3.10 1.84
N ARG A 163 -8.68 2.80 3.06
CA ARG A 163 -7.68 1.78 3.31
C ARG A 163 -8.29 0.38 3.11
N ALA A 164 -7.59 -0.46 2.37
CA ALA A 164 -7.94 -1.85 2.08
C ALA A 164 -7.43 -2.80 3.16
N ILE A 165 -6.22 -2.58 3.70
CA ILE A 165 -5.62 -3.50 4.68
C ILE A 165 -5.97 -3.04 6.09
N VAL A 166 -6.85 -3.81 6.73
CA VAL A 166 -7.18 -3.70 8.16
C VAL A 166 -6.48 -4.83 8.88
N PHE A 167 -5.62 -4.53 9.86
CA PHE A 167 -4.84 -5.55 10.54
C PHE A 167 -5.71 -6.52 11.33
N ALA A 168 -6.86 -6.09 11.85
CA ALA A 168 -7.82 -6.98 12.50
C ALA A 168 -8.37 -8.06 11.55
N ASN A 169 -8.44 -7.80 10.24
CA ASN A 169 -8.85 -8.81 9.25
C ASN A 169 -7.77 -9.87 9.01
N ILE A 170 -6.51 -9.57 9.35
CA ILE A 170 -5.36 -10.46 9.15
C ILE A 170 -5.03 -11.20 10.45
N PHE A 171 -5.01 -10.48 11.57
CA PHE A 171 -4.54 -10.97 12.87
C PHE A 171 -5.66 -11.20 13.90
N GLY A 172 -6.89 -10.79 13.59
CA GLY A 172 -8.04 -10.83 14.51
C GLY A 172 -8.22 -9.53 15.31
N PRO A 173 -9.42 -9.31 15.88
CA PRO A 173 -9.81 -8.07 16.56
C PRO A 173 -9.28 -8.02 18.00
N HIS A 174 -7.95 -7.99 18.18
CA HIS A 174 -7.31 -7.81 19.47
C HIS A 174 -7.20 -6.31 19.82
N VAL A 175 -7.27 -5.93 21.10
CA VAL A 175 -7.17 -4.51 21.55
C VAL A 175 -5.99 -3.79 20.91
N LEU A 176 -4.77 -4.33 21.03
CA LEU A 176 -3.58 -3.73 20.39
C LEU A 176 -3.69 -3.61 18.86
N VAL A 177 -4.35 -4.55 18.19
CA VAL A 177 -4.53 -4.53 16.73
C VAL A 177 -5.59 -3.51 16.33
N LEU A 178 -6.67 -3.42 17.10
CA LEU A 178 -7.74 -2.43 16.92
C LEU A 178 -7.23 -1.01 17.23
N ASP A 179 -6.38 -0.84 18.24
CA ASP A 179 -5.73 0.42 18.56
C ASP A 179 -4.81 0.85 17.42
N LEU A 180 -4.02 -0.08 16.86
CA LEU A 180 -3.20 0.18 15.67
C LEU A 180 -4.04 0.52 14.44
N ASP A 181 -5.11 -0.22 14.18
CA ASP A 181 -6.03 0.10 13.09
C ASP A 181 -6.69 1.47 13.29
N THR A 182 -7.00 1.84 14.53
CA THR A 182 -7.57 3.16 14.86
C THR A 182 -6.55 4.27 14.63
N GLN A 183 -5.32 4.12 15.14
CA GLN A 183 -4.23 5.09 14.93
C GLN A 183 -3.92 5.27 13.45
N LEU A 184 -3.83 4.19 12.68
CA LEU A 184 -3.52 4.26 11.25
C LEU A 184 -4.66 4.79 10.38
N ASN A 185 -5.88 4.88 10.92
CA ASN A 185 -7.03 5.49 10.27
C ASN A 185 -7.29 6.93 10.73
N ASP A 186 -6.47 7.46 11.65
CA ASP A 186 -6.58 8.85 12.09
C ASP A 186 -6.16 9.80 10.95
N PRO A 187 -7.07 10.66 10.43
CA PRO A 187 -6.75 11.60 9.36
C PRO A 187 -5.78 12.73 9.79
N HIS A 188 -5.47 12.85 11.09
CA HIS A 188 -4.59 13.87 11.65
C HIS A 188 -3.12 13.46 11.78
N LEU A 189 -2.79 12.17 11.59
CA LEU A 189 -1.44 11.71 11.28
C LEU A 189 -1.03 12.07 9.84
#